data_AF-A0A4R1MHN2-F1
#
_entry.id   AF-A0A4R1MHN2-F1
#
_cell.length_a   1.000
_cell.length_b   1.000
_cell.length_c   1.000
_cell.angle_alpha   90.00
_cell.angle_beta   90.00
_cell.angle_gamma   90.00
#
_symmetry.space_group_name_H-M   'P 1'
#
loop_
_entity.id
_entity.type
_entity.pdbx_description
1 polymer ?
#
loop_
_entity_poly.entity_id
_entity_poly.type
_entity_poly.pdbx_seq_one_letter_code
_entity_poly.pdbx_strand_id
1 'polypeptide(L)'
;MSSIEPWTCPTCANHVTTPFCPQCGESPLRPPDLTLRAIGAKVLHAATSIDGRLISTMWVLLRHPGELTVAHLNGKRMPYVPPFQLFLIANAFFFAMQSLTDTQIFGSTLESHLHHQDWSSLAQSLVAERVAKLGTSLRQYTTTFDRAAVLNAKSLIILMVVPFTLLLWMTSLRARKPFVAFVYFSLHLYTFLLLLFSLALAIAAIEVRLGGLGLDSPNVDNILSIINLGLCGGYLFFALKPVFGSHGITRLVKAATMTLAAGLIVLGYRFAIFLITLYTA
;
A
#
# COMPACT_ATOMS: atom_id res chain seq x y z
N MET A 1 -43.18 -0.48 -5.96
CA MET A 1 -42.28 -1.55 -6.47
C MET A 1 -41.33 -0.90 -7.45
N SER A 2 -40.04 -0.78 -7.11
CA SER A 2 -39.03 -0.25 -8.05
C SER A 2 -38.83 -1.28 -9.16
N SER A 3 -39.27 -0.98 -10.38
CA SER A 3 -38.95 -1.78 -11.56
C SER A 3 -37.44 -1.78 -11.75
N ILE A 4 -36.80 -2.94 -11.60
CA ILE A 4 -35.36 -3.08 -11.83
C ILE A 4 -35.17 -3.13 -13.34
N GLU A 5 -34.47 -2.14 -13.90
CA GLU A 5 -34.11 -2.18 -15.31
C GLU A 5 -33.22 -3.41 -15.60
N PRO A 6 -33.48 -4.15 -16.69
CA PRO A 6 -32.65 -5.28 -17.07
C PRO A 6 -31.22 -4.79 -17.34
N TRP A 7 -30.25 -5.52 -16.79
CA TRP A 7 -28.83 -5.17 -16.90
C TRP A 7 -28.01 -6.37 -17.36
N THR A 8 -26.82 -6.12 -17.90
CA THR A 8 -25.90 -7.19 -18.31
C THR A 8 -24.80 -7.32 -17.27
N CYS A 9 -24.60 -8.54 -16.76
CA CYS A 9 -23.63 -8.77 -15.71
C CYS A 9 -22.18 -8.60 -16.26
N PRO A 10 -21.34 -7.73 -15.68
CA PRO A 10 -19.97 -7.53 -16.14
C PRO A 10 -19.05 -8.73 -15.88
N THR A 11 -19.44 -9.61 -14.95
CA THR A 11 -18.65 -10.78 -14.54
C THR A 11 -18.91 -12.00 -15.44
N CYS A 12 -20.18 -12.31 -15.74
CA CYS A 12 -20.56 -13.51 -16.51
C CYS A 12 -21.24 -13.22 -17.86
N ALA A 13 -21.45 -11.95 -18.21
CA ALA A 13 -22.13 -11.50 -19.44
C ALA A 13 -23.60 -11.93 -19.61
N ASN A 14 -24.22 -12.56 -18.61
CA ASN A 14 -25.64 -12.88 -18.66
C ASN A 14 -26.52 -11.64 -18.54
N HIS A 15 -27.70 -11.70 -19.17
CA HIS A 15 -28.74 -10.71 -18.99
C HIS A 15 -29.51 -10.99 -17.68
N VAL A 16 -29.65 -9.98 -16.83
CA VAL A 16 -30.17 -10.11 -15.47
C VAL A 16 -31.33 -9.15 -15.25
N THR A 17 -32.48 -9.68 -14.82
CA THR A 17 -33.69 -8.92 -14.45
C THR A 17 -33.90 -8.84 -12.94
N THR A 18 -33.05 -9.50 -12.16
CA THR A 18 -33.06 -9.52 -10.69
C THR A 18 -32.10 -8.47 -10.10
N PRO A 19 -32.26 -8.10 -8.81
CA PRO A 19 -31.34 -7.16 -8.15
C PRO A 19 -29.89 -7.65 -8.08
N PHE A 20 -29.66 -8.96 -8.16
CA PHE A 20 -28.35 -9.59 -8.18
C PHE A 20 -28.30 -10.67 -9.27
N CYS A 21 -27.15 -10.89 -9.89
CA CYS A 21 -26.96 -11.94 -10.89
C CYS A 21 -27.13 -13.33 -10.24
N PRO A 22 -28.04 -14.19 -10.75
CA PRO A 22 -28.26 -15.52 -10.16
C PRO A 22 -27.06 -16.45 -10.34
N GLN A 23 -26.21 -16.24 -11.36
CA GLN A 23 -25.05 -17.10 -11.63
C GLN A 23 -23.83 -16.73 -10.79
N CYS A 24 -23.58 -15.45 -10.54
CA CYS A 24 -22.34 -14.99 -9.91
C CYS A 24 -22.53 -14.00 -8.76
N GLY A 25 -23.77 -13.68 -8.40
CA GLY A 25 -24.14 -12.78 -7.29
C GLY A 25 -23.81 -11.30 -7.50
N GLU A 26 -23.38 -10.88 -8.70
CA GLU A 26 -23.01 -9.47 -8.97
C GLU A 26 -24.22 -8.55 -8.83
N SER A 27 -23.98 -7.31 -8.39
CA SER A 27 -25.03 -6.29 -8.29
C SER A 27 -24.86 -5.26 -9.41
N PRO A 28 -25.96 -4.63 -9.88
CA PRO A 28 -25.87 -3.53 -10.82
C PRO A 28 -25.04 -2.37 -10.23
N LEU A 29 -24.45 -1.53 -11.09
CA LEU A 29 -23.68 -0.36 -10.65
C LEU A 29 -24.59 0.63 -9.90
N ARG A 30 -24.71 0.46 -8.59
CA ARG A 30 -25.24 1.48 -7.69
C ARG A 30 -24.10 2.38 -7.21
N PRO A 31 -24.37 3.67 -6.94
CA PRO A 31 -23.41 4.55 -6.28
C PRO A 31 -22.90 3.85 -5.01
N PRO A 32 -21.58 3.86 -4.74
CA PRO A 32 -21.05 3.25 -3.54
C PRO A 32 -21.63 3.97 -2.31
N ASP A 33 -22.25 3.22 -1.40
CA ASP A 33 -22.54 3.71 -0.06
C ASP A 33 -21.20 3.89 0.68
N LEU A 34 -20.70 5.13 0.67
CA LEU A 34 -19.43 5.54 1.29
C LEU A 34 -19.59 5.82 2.79
N THR A 35 -20.59 5.25 3.46
CA THR A 35 -20.77 5.45 4.90
C THR A 35 -19.72 4.63 5.67
N LEU A 36 -19.08 5.27 6.66
CA LEU A 36 -18.06 4.63 7.51
C LEU A 36 -18.58 3.33 8.16
N ARG A 37 -19.87 3.28 8.49
CA ARG A 37 -20.55 2.09 9.02
C ARG A 37 -20.62 0.94 8.00
N ALA A 38 -20.93 1.24 6.73
CA ALA A 38 -20.94 0.24 5.67
C ALA A 38 -19.53 -0.26 5.33
N ILE A 39 -18.52 0.61 5.40
CA ILE A 39 -17.11 0.23 5.25
C ILE A 39 -16.68 -0.68 6.40
N GLY A 40 -16.98 -0.31 7.66
CA GLY A 40 -16.68 -1.11 8.84
C GLY A 40 -17.34 -2.49 8.82
N ALA A 41 -18.63 -2.56 8.43
CA ALA A 41 -19.35 -3.83 8.29
C ALA A 41 -18.75 -4.73 7.18
N LYS A 42 -18.31 -4.15 6.06
CA LYS A 42 -17.64 -4.88 4.96
C LYS A 42 -16.27 -5.42 5.39
N VAL A 43 -15.51 -4.67 6.18
CA VAL A 43 -14.21 -5.11 6.72
C VAL A 43 -14.42 -6.23 7.73
N LEU A 44 -15.39 -6.11 8.64
CA LEU A 44 -15.69 -7.14 9.64
C LEU A 44 -16.16 -8.45 8.98
N HIS A 45 -17.07 -8.37 8.00
CA HIS A 45 -17.53 -9.55 7.27
C HIS A 45 -16.39 -10.25 6.52
N ALA A 46 -15.54 -9.50 5.82
CA ALA A 46 -14.40 -10.08 5.10
C ALA A 46 -13.27 -10.57 6.01
N ALA A 47 -13.19 -10.09 7.25
CA ALA A 47 -12.27 -10.62 8.25
C ALA A 47 -12.78 -11.95 8.85
N THR A 48 -14.10 -12.12 8.94
CA THR A 48 -14.73 -13.35 9.47
C THR A 48 -14.89 -14.48 8.44
N SER A 49 -14.92 -14.17 7.14
CA SER A 49 -14.80 -15.15 6.07
C SER A 49 -13.45 -15.01 5.37
N ILE A 50 -12.51 -15.90 5.67
CA ILE A 50 -11.34 -16.11 4.78
C ILE A 50 -11.90 -16.72 3.49
N ASP A 51 -12.48 -15.87 2.65
CA ASP A 51 -13.13 -16.25 1.42
C ASP A 51 -12.07 -16.65 0.40
N GLY A 52 -12.35 -17.69 -0.39
CA GLY A 52 -11.55 -18.02 -1.59
C GLY A 52 -11.35 -16.82 -2.53
N ARG A 53 -12.19 -15.79 -2.40
CA ARG A 53 -12.06 -14.47 -3.02
C ARG A 53 -10.76 -13.76 -2.66
N LEU A 54 -10.35 -13.73 -1.38
CA LEU A 54 -9.12 -13.06 -0.96
C LEU A 54 -7.89 -13.76 -1.54
N ILE A 55 -7.84 -15.10 -1.45
CA ILE A 55 -6.75 -15.91 -2.01
C ILE A 55 -6.67 -15.73 -3.53
N SER A 56 -7.82 -15.79 -4.23
CA SER A 56 -7.89 -15.52 -5.67
C SER A 56 -7.40 -14.11 -6.01
N THR A 57 -7.81 -13.11 -5.23
CA THR A 57 -7.37 -11.72 -5.43
C THR A 57 -5.86 -11.57 -5.22
N MET A 58 -5.30 -12.12 -4.14
CA MET A 58 -3.86 -12.08 -3.88
C MET A 58 -3.08 -12.80 -4.99
N TRP A 59 -3.58 -13.93 -5.45
CA TRP A 59 -2.95 -14.67 -6.54
C TRP A 59 -2.89 -13.89 -7.84
N VAL A 60 -4.01 -13.28 -8.27
CA VAL A 60 -4.04 -12.44 -9.47
C VAL A 60 -3.17 -11.19 -9.26
N LEU A 61 -3.18 -10.59 -8.07
CA LEU A 61 -2.31 -9.45 -7.75
C LEU A 61 -0.84 -9.79 -8.00
N LEU A 62 -0.36 -10.93 -7.49
CA LEU A 62 1.05 -11.33 -7.53
C LEU A 62 1.48 -11.84 -8.92
N ARG A 63 0.63 -12.62 -9.60
CA ARG A 63 1.00 -13.29 -10.86
C ARG A 63 0.62 -12.52 -12.12
N HIS A 64 -0.38 -11.65 -12.04
CA HIS A 64 -0.94 -10.95 -13.18
C HIS A 64 -0.98 -9.43 -12.93
N PRO A 65 0.18 -8.75 -12.96
CA PRO A 65 0.27 -7.32 -12.65
C PRO A 65 -0.68 -6.48 -13.52
N GLY A 66 -1.51 -5.66 -12.88
CA GLY A 66 -2.46 -4.77 -13.54
C GLY A 66 -3.80 -5.38 -13.94
N GLU A 67 -3.96 -6.71 -13.98
CA GLU A 67 -5.25 -7.34 -14.36
C GLU A 67 -6.37 -7.04 -13.36
N LEU A 68 -6.08 -7.00 -12.06
CA LEU A 68 -7.07 -6.60 -11.04
C LEU A 68 -7.60 -5.19 -11.26
N THR A 69 -6.72 -4.26 -11.63
CA THR A 69 -7.12 -2.87 -11.94
C THR A 69 -8.03 -2.85 -13.15
N VAL A 70 -7.69 -3.57 -14.22
CA VAL A 70 -8.52 -3.67 -15.43
C VAL A 70 -9.87 -4.32 -15.12
N ALA A 71 -9.90 -5.40 -14.33
CA ALA A 71 -11.12 -6.09 -13.93
C ALA A 71 -12.08 -5.16 -13.17
N HIS A 72 -11.57 -4.39 -12.19
CA HIS A 72 -12.37 -3.43 -11.45
C HIS A 72 -12.84 -2.26 -12.31
N LEU A 73 -12.02 -1.78 -13.25
CA LEU A 73 -12.43 -0.73 -14.20
C LEU A 73 -13.51 -1.21 -15.18
N ASN A 74 -13.50 -2.49 -15.54
CA ASN A 74 -14.53 -3.13 -16.36
C ASN A 74 -15.77 -3.55 -15.54
N GLY A 75 -15.83 -3.22 -14.24
CA GLY A 75 -16.98 -3.49 -13.39
C GLY A 75 -17.07 -4.91 -12.81
N LYS A 76 -16.04 -5.76 -12.98
CA LYS A 76 -15.98 -7.09 -12.36
C LYS A 76 -15.62 -6.95 -10.88
N ARG A 77 -16.62 -6.97 -9.99
CA ARG A 77 -16.45 -6.66 -8.54
C ARG A 77 -16.71 -7.84 -7.62
N MET A 78 -17.50 -8.82 -8.06
CA MET A 78 -17.74 -10.03 -7.26
C MET A 78 -16.56 -10.99 -7.12
N PRO A 79 -15.75 -11.28 -8.15
CA PRO A 79 -14.70 -12.28 -7.99
C PRO A 79 -13.49 -11.78 -7.18
N TYR A 80 -13.39 -10.46 -6.97
CA TYR A 80 -12.21 -9.85 -6.36
C TYR A 80 -12.57 -8.97 -5.15
N VAL A 81 -11.63 -8.84 -4.22
CA VAL A 81 -11.76 -7.91 -3.10
C VAL A 81 -11.58 -6.47 -3.63
N PRO A 82 -12.42 -5.51 -3.23
CA PRO A 82 -12.28 -4.12 -3.65
C PRO A 82 -10.89 -3.54 -3.33
N PRO A 83 -10.31 -2.65 -4.17
CA PRO A 83 -8.90 -2.25 -4.05
C PRO A 83 -8.56 -1.61 -2.70
N PHE A 84 -9.46 -0.76 -2.17
CA PHE A 84 -9.27 -0.10 -0.87
C PHE A 84 -9.31 -1.10 0.29
N GLN A 85 -10.26 -2.04 0.25
CA GLN A 85 -10.38 -3.08 1.26
C GLN A 85 -9.17 -4.02 1.24
N LEU A 86 -8.70 -4.40 0.04
CA LEU A 86 -7.51 -5.22 -0.13
C LEU A 86 -6.26 -4.53 0.45
N PHE A 87 -6.09 -3.23 0.18
CA PHE A 87 -5.02 -2.43 0.76
C PHE A 87 -5.06 -2.41 2.28
N LEU A 88 -6.24 -2.21 2.90
CA LEU A 88 -6.38 -2.22 4.35
C LEU A 88 -6.04 -3.59 4.97
N ILE A 89 -6.46 -4.69 4.32
CA ILE A 89 -6.12 -6.05 4.75
C ILE A 89 -4.61 -6.28 4.68
N ALA A 90 -3.97 -5.93 3.55
CA ALA A 90 -2.52 -6.05 3.39
C ALA A 90 -1.76 -5.16 4.38
N ASN A 91 -2.27 -3.97 4.68
CA ASN A 91 -1.71 -3.08 5.68
C ASN A 91 -1.75 -3.69 7.08
N ALA A 92 -2.91 -4.21 7.50
CA ALA A 92 -3.05 -4.91 8.78
C ALA A 92 -2.12 -6.11 8.88
N PHE A 93 -2.04 -6.93 7.81
CA PHE A 93 -1.11 -8.06 7.73
C PHE A 93 0.36 -7.63 7.84
N PHE A 94 0.75 -6.59 7.13
CA PHE A 94 2.11 -6.06 7.16
C PHE A 94 2.51 -5.55 8.55
N PHE A 95 1.63 -4.83 9.24
CA PHE A 95 1.89 -4.39 10.61
C PHE A 95 1.87 -5.54 11.63
N ALA A 96 1.08 -6.58 11.40
CA ALA A 96 1.17 -7.80 12.19
C ALA A 96 2.54 -8.47 12.01
N MET A 97 3.03 -8.56 10.77
CA MET A 97 4.37 -9.10 10.50
C MET A 97 5.49 -8.28 11.17
N GLN A 98 5.46 -6.95 11.07
CA GLN A 98 6.42 -6.09 11.78
C GLN A 98 6.40 -6.31 13.30
N SER A 99 5.20 -6.48 13.88
CA SER A 99 5.06 -6.76 15.31
C SER A 99 5.55 -8.16 15.71
N LEU A 100 5.56 -9.13 14.79
CA LEU A 100 6.06 -10.48 15.03
C LEU A 100 7.58 -10.59 14.84
N THR A 101 8.18 -9.70 14.07
CA THR A 101 9.63 -9.67 13.81
C THR A 101 10.36 -8.57 14.60
N ASP A 102 9.64 -7.80 15.42
CA ASP A 102 10.13 -6.63 16.15
C ASP A 102 10.91 -5.63 15.27
N THR A 103 10.56 -5.56 13.98
CA THR A 103 11.23 -4.71 12.98
C THR A 103 10.29 -3.61 12.54
N GLN A 104 10.80 -2.38 12.45
CA GLN A 104 10.03 -1.24 11.97
C GLN A 104 10.60 -0.71 10.64
N ILE A 105 9.91 -0.97 9.54
CA ILE A 105 10.32 -0.51 8.20
C ILE A 105 9.91 0.95 7.98
N PHE A 106 8.70 1.32 8.41
CA PHE A 106 8.10 2.62 8.12
C PHE A 106 8.08 3.59 9.30
N GLY A 107 7.86 3.10 10.52
CA GLY A 107 8.06 3.90 11.73
C GLY A 107 9.53 3.76 12.10
N SER A 108 10.35 4.79 11.91
CA SER A 108 11.74 4.72 12.36
C SER A 108 11.81 5.23 13.80
N THR A 109 12.66 4.61 14.61
CA THR A 109 12.91 5.09 15.97
C THR A 109 13.51 6.49 15.95
N LEU A 110 13.35 7.24 17.04
CA LEU A 110 13.98 8.55 17.18
C LEU A 110 15.50 8.45 16.97
N GLU A 111 16.14 7.41 17.52
CA GLU A 111 17.57 7.16 17.34
C GLU A 111 17.95 7.01 15.86
N SER A 112 17.15 6.25 15.10
CA SER A 112 17.35 6.12 13.65
C SER A 112 17.26 7.48 12.96
N HIS A 113 16.27 8.30 13.30
CA HIS A 113 16.15 9.67 12.78
C HIS A 113 17.32 10.57 13.14
N LEU A 114 17.89 10.42 14.34
CA LEU A 114 18.99 11.25 14.81
C LEU A 114 20.35 10.86 14.21
N HIS A 115 20.57 9.61 13.80
CA HIS A 115 21.91 9.13 13.43
C HIS A 115 22.01 8.44 12.08
N HIS A 116 20.92 7.87 11.55
CA HIS A 116 20.97 6.97 10.39
C HIS A 116 20.21 7.48 9.16
N GLN A 117 19.43 8.55 9.29
CA GLN A 117 18.70 9.15 8.17
C GLN A 117 19.49 10.28 7.50
N ASP A 118 19.19 10.52 6.22
CA ASP A 118 19.78 11.61 5.43
C ASP A 118 19.53 13.00 6.02
N TRP A 119 18.45 13.15 6.80
CA TRP A 119 18.07 14.38 7.51
C TRP A 119 18.46 14.39 8.99
N SER A 120 19.42 13.55 9.40
CA SER A 120 19.85 13.42 10.80
C SER A 120 20.32 14.73 11.43
N SER A 121 21.08 15.54 10.71
CA SER A 121 21.53 16.88 11.17
C SER A 121 20.35 17.80 11.49
N LEU A 122 19.35 17.83 10.60
CA LEU A 122 18.12 18.58 10.81
C LEU A 122 17.32 18.00 12.00
N ALA A 123 17.18 16.67 12.06
CA ALA A 123 16.47 16.01 13.13
C ALA A 123 17.07 16.32 14.51
N GLN A 124 18.40 16.28 14.63
CA GLN A 124 19.11 16.66 15.87
C GLN A 124 18.77 18.09 16.30
N SER A 125 18.78 19.05 15.37
CA SER A 125 18.44 20.44 15.68
C SER A 125 16.99 20.61 16.14
N LEU A 126 16.04 20.00 15.42
CA LEU A 126 14.61 20.12 15.70
C LEU A 126 14.21 19.42 17.00
N VAL A 127 14.78 18.25 17.26
CA VAL A 127 14.53 17.48 18.49
C VAL A 127 15.14 18.20 19.69
N ALA A 128 16.36 18.74 19.58
CA ALA A 128 16.98 19.52 20.65
C ALA A 128 16.12 20.74 21.04
N GLU A 129 15.62 21.49 20.05
CA GLU A 129 14.71 22.61 20.29
C GLU A 129 13.41 22.15 20.96
N ARG A 130 12.80 21.07 20.47
CA ARG A 130 11.54 20.53 20.99
C ARG A 130 11.68 20.05 22.44
N VAL A 131 12.74 19.31 22.75
CA VAL A 131 13.03 18.79 24.09
C VAL A 131 13.28 19.95 25.06
N ALA A 132 14.04 20.96 24.65
CA ALA A 132 14.28 22.17 25.45
C ALA A 132 12.98 22.92 25.73
N LYS A 133 12.11 23.09 24.72
CA LYS A 133 10.81 23.77 24.86
C LYS A 133 9.83 23.04 25.77
N LEU A 134 9.85 21.71 25.76
CA LEU A 134 9.00 20.88 26.61
C LEU A 134 9.55 20.73 28.04
N GLY A 135 10.80 21.14 28.30
CA GLY A 135 11.46 20.97 29.59
C GLY A 135 11.62 19.49 29.99
N THR A 136 11.76 18.59 29.02
CA THR A 136 11.88 17.14 29.24
C THR A 136 13.31 16.65 28.99
N SER A 137 13.58 15.38 29.31
CA SER A 137 14.84 14.72 28.94
C SER A 137 14.72 14.01 27.59
N LEU A 138 15.83 13.89 26.86
CA LEU A 138 15.86 13.18 25.59
C LEU A 138 15.35 11.74 25.74
N ARG A 139 15.77 11.02 26.80
CA ARG A 139 15.35 9.64 27.06
C ARG A 139 13.83 9.50 27.24
N GLN A 140 13.22 10.41 28.00
CA GLN A 140 11.77 10.39 28.21
C GLN A 140 11.03 10.74 26.92
N TYR A 141 11.55 11.69 26.14
CA TYR A 141 10.98 12.05 24.85
C TYR A 141 11.07 10.91 23.83
N THR A 142 12.19 10.19 23.77
CA THR A 142 12.37 9.01 22.90
C THR A 142 11.25 8.00 23.07
N THR A 143 10.90 7.63 24.31
CA THR A 143 9.83 6.64 24.55
C THR A 143 8.46 7.12 24.06
N THR A 144 8.13 8.39 24.29
CA THR A 144 6.87 8.97 23.80
C THR A 144 6.86 9.05 22.27
N PHE A 145 7.96 9.51 21.68
CA PHE A 145 8.13 9.63 20.24
C PHE A 145 8.00 8.27 19.56
N ASP A 146 8.74 7.24 19.98
CA ASP A 146 8.74 5.93 19.33
C ASP A 146 7.35 5.29 19.36
N ARG A 147 6.62 5.43 20.47
CA ARG A 147 5.22 4.96 20.56
C ARG A 147 4.31 5.70 19.59
N ALA A 148 4.42 7.03 19.51
CA ALA A 148 3.63 7.84 18.61
C ALA A 148 3.99 7.58 17.13
N ALA A 149 5.28 7.38 16.81
CA ALA A 149 5.77 7.06 15.48
C ALA A 149 5.16 5.78 14.93
N VAL A 150 5.06 4.73 15.76
CA VAL A 150 4.42 3.45 15.36
C VAL A 150 2.93 3.65 15.04
N LEU A 151 2.21 4.45 15.83
CA LEU A 151 0.78 4.73 15.61
C LEU A 151 0.55 5.57 14.36
N ASN A 152 1.38 6.61 14.16
CA ASN A 152 1.36 7.46 12.98
C ASN A 152 1.69 6.65 11.74
N ALA A 153 2.70 5.77 11.78
CA ALA A 153 3.06 4.91 10.66
C ALA A 153 1.93 3.94 10.27
N LYS A 154 1.18 3.42 11.25
CA LYS A 154 0.03 2.52 11.02
C LYS A 154 -1.14 3.20 10.31
N SER A 155 -1.41 4.45 10.67
CA SER A 155 -2.60 5.19 10.22
C SER A 155 -2.35 6.01 8.95
N LEU A 156 -1.14 6.52 8.74
CA LEU A 156 -0.82 7.47 7.67
C LEU A 156 -0.20 6.82 6.43
N ILE A 157 -0.07 5.50 6.37
CA ILE A 157 0.52 4.81 5.23
C ILE A 157 -0.22 5.04 3.90
N ILE A 158 -1.53 5.33 3.98
CA ILE A 158 -2.34 5.75 2.83
C ILE A 158 -1.84 7.06 2.20
N LEU A 159 -1.13 7.90 2.95
CA LEU A 159 -0.57 9.17 2.48
C LEU A 159 0.41 8.95 1.32
N MET A 160 1.06 7.80 1.23
CA MET A 160 1.98 7.45 0.13
C MET A 160 1.24 7.26 -1.20
N VAL A 161 -0.01 6.78 -1.14
CA VAL A 161 -0.83 6.49 -2.32
C VAL A 161 -1.17 7.76 -3.08
N VAL A 162 -1.39 8.88 -2.37
CA VAL A 162 -1.81 10.16 -2.96
C VAL A 162 -0.76 10.76 -3.91
N PRO A 163 0.49 11.06 -3.49
CA PRO A 163 1.51 11.63 -4.37
C PRO A 163 1.86 10.66 -5.51
N PHE A 164 1.87 9.35 -5.24
CA PHE A 164 2.09 8.35 -6.30
C PHE A 164 0.99 8.39 -7.36
N THR A 165 -0.28 8.45 -6.94
CA THR A 165 -1.44 8.56 -7.84
C THR A 165 -1.35 9.80 -8.71
N LEU A 166 -1.02 10.96 -8.10
CA LEU A 166 -0.89 12.22 -8.82
C LEU A 166 0.25 12.17 -9.84
N LEU A 167 1.40 11.63 -9.46
CA LEU A 167 2.55 11.51 -10.37
C LEU A 167 2.25 10.55 -11.53
N LEU A 168 1.61 9.41 -11.25
CA LEU A 168 1.19 8.47 -12.28
C LEU A 168 0.18 9.10 -13.24
N TRP A 169 -0.76 9.88 -12.72
CA TRP A 169 -1.74 10.62 -13.52
C TRP A 169 -1.04 11.65 -14.43
N MET A 170 -0.18 12.50 -13.87
CA MET A 170 0.57 13.52 -14.62
C MET A 170 1.44 12.92 -15.73
N THR A 171 2.11 11.80 -15.47
CA THR A 171 2.95 11.12 -16.46
C THR A 171 2.16 10.31 -17.50
N SER A 172 0.87 10.08 -17.26
CA SER A 172 0.01 9.25 -18.10
C SER A 172 -1.28 9.92 -18.56
N LEU A 173 -1.28 11.26 -18.65
CA LEU A 173 -2.40 12.05 -19.18
C LEU A 173 -2.84 11.59 -20.58
N ARG A 174 -1.88 11.14 -21.41
CA ARG A 174 -2.15 10.63 -22.77
C ARG A 174 -2.97 9.32 -22.79
N ALA A 175 -3.06 8.59 -21.67
CA ALA A 175 -3.80 7.33 -21.60
C ALA A 175 -5.33 7.50 -21.58
N ARG A 176 -5.84 8.73 -21.37
CA ARG A 176 -7.29 9.07 -21.33
C ARG A 176 -8.13 8.14 -20.43
N LYS A 177 -7.55 7.69 -19.32
CA LYS A 177 -8.25 6.89 -18.29
C LYS A 177 -8.90 7.81 -17.25
N PRO A 178 -10.03 7.42 -16.65
CA PRO A 178 -10.64 8.19 -15.58
C PRO A 178 -9.72 8.22 -14.35
N PHE A 179 -9.80 9.26 -13.52
CA PHE A 179 -8.91 9.44 -12.36
C PHE A 179 -8.91 8.22 -11.40
N VAL A 180 -10.07 7.59 -11.22
CA VAL A 180 -10.23 6.38 -10.39
C VAL A 180 -9.32 5.22 -10.84
N ALA A 181 -8.96 5.13 -12.12
CA ALA A 181 -8.03 4.12 -12.62
C ALA A 181 -6.63 4.26 -11.98
N PHE A 182 -6.18 5.50 -11.78
CA PHE A 182 -4.91 5.80 -11.14
C PHE A 182 -4.95 5.46 -9.65
N VAL A 183 -6.08 5.74 -8.99
CA VAL A 183 -6.30 5.40 -7.58
C VAL A 183 -6.28 3.88 -7.39
N TYR A 184 -7.05 3.13 -8.18
CA TYR A 184 -7.09 1.67 -8.10
C TYR A 184 -5.73 1.04 -8.39
N PHE A 185 -5.03 1.53 -9.41
CA PHE A 185 -3.68 1.07 -9.72
C PHE A 185 -2.72 1.28 -8.55
N SER A 186 -2.74 2.47 -7.96
CA SER A 186 -1.85 2.83 -6.85
C SER A 186 -2.15 1.97 -5.62
N LEU A 187 -3.43 1.75 -5.28
CA LEU A 187 -3.81 0.86 -4.18
C LEU A 187 -3.33 -0.58 -4.40
N HIS A 188 -3.49 -1.13 -5.60
CA HIS A 188 -2.96 -2.46 -5.92
C HIS A 188 -1.43 -2.51 -5.83
N LEU A 189 -0.72 -1.48 -6.33
CA LEU A 189 0.73 -1.41 -6.22
C LEU A 189 1.20 -1.37 -4.76
N TYR A 190 0.62 -0.51 -3.94
CA TYR A 190 0.98 -0.43 -2.52
C TYR A 190 0.59 -1.69 -1.76
N THR A 191 -0.51 -2.35 -2.12
CA THR A 191 -0.84 -3.68 -1.60
C THR A 191 0.27 -4.69 -1.94
N PHE A 192 0.72 -4.72 -3.20
CA PHE A 192 1.83 -5.58 -3.63
C PHE A 192 3.11 -5.27 -2.84
N LEU A 193 3.47 -3.99 -2.68
CA LEU A 193 4.64 -3.57 -1.91
C LEU A 193 4.56 -3.99 -0.44
N LEU A 194 3.40 -3.87 0.21
CA LEU A 194 3.21 -4.30 1.59
C LEU A 194 3.40 -5.81 1.75
N LEU A 195 2.88 -6.60 0.80
CA LEU A 195 3.10 -8.05 0.79
C LEU A 195 4.57 -8.39 0.54
N LEU A 196 5.23 -7.65 -0.35
CA LEU A 196 6.65 -7.83 -0.64
C LEU A 196 7.54 -7.51 0.57
N PHE A 197 7.27 -6.40 1.26
CA PHE A 197 7.98 -6.07 2.51
C PHE A 197 7.67 -7.08 3.62
N SER A 198 6.44 -7.58 3.71
CA SER A 198 6.09 -8.66 4.65
C SER A 198 6.91 -9.93 4.39
N LEU A 199 7.12 -10.28 3.12
CA LEU A 199 7.96 -11.41 2.72
C LEU A 199 9.43 -11.16 3.06
N ALA A 200 9.95 -9.95 2.80
CA ALA A 200 11.32 -9.58 3.17
C ALA A 200 11.55 -9.69 4.69
N LEU A 201 10.59 -9.23 5.51
CA LEU A 201 10.62 -9.39 6.97
C LEU A 201 10.63 -10.87 7.38
N ALA A 202 9.80 -11.69 6.75
CA ALA A 202 9.77 -13.12 7.04
C ALA A 202 11.11 -13.79 6.72
N ILE A 203 11.72 -13.46 5.57
CA ILE A 203 13.04 -13.98 5.16
C ILE A 203 14.11 -13.54 6.17
N ALA A 204 14.17 -12.26 6.52
CA ALA A 204 15.13 -11.75 7.50
C ALA A 204 14.94 -12.41 8.88
N ALA A 205 13.70 -12.60 9.33
CA ALA A 205 13.41 -13.27 10.59
C ALA A 205 13.83 -14.75 10.57
N ILE A 206 13.70 -15.45 9.44
CA ILE A 206 14.20 -16.81 9.28
C ILE A 206 15.73 -16.83 9.34
N GLU A 207 16.40 -15.89 8.67
CA GLU A 207 17.87 -15.77 8.71
C GLU A 207 18.39 -15.58 10.15
N VAL A 208 17.74 -14.70 10.93
CA VAL A 208 18.06 -14.51 12.36
C VAL A 208 17.91 -15.80 13.14
N ARG A 209 16.82 -16.57 12.91
CA ARG A 209 16.60 -17.86 13.57
C ARG A 209 17.65 -18.92 13.21
N LEU A 210 18.27 -18.80 12.03
CA LEU A 210 19.36 -19.66 11.58
C LEU A 210 20.74 -19.19 12.07
N GLY A 211 20.80 -18.13 12.90
CA GLY A 211 22.03 -17.59 13.48
C GLY A 211 22.65 -16.42 12.69
N GLY A 212 21.94 -15.88 11.70
CA GLY A 212 22.34 -14.66 10.99
C GLY A 212 22.00 -13.37 11.73
N LEU A 213 22.40 -12.24 11.15
CA LEU A 213 22.11 -10.89 11.69
C LEU A 213 20.83 -10.28 11.12
N GLY A 214 20.22 -10.91 10.10
CA GLY A 214 19.01 -10.39 9.45
C GLY A 214 19.20 -8.96 8.95
N LEU A 215 18.22 -8.09 9.24
CA LEU A 215 18.24 -6.68 8.80
C LEU A 215 19.26 -5.80 9.53
N ASP A 216 19.87 -6.27 10.62
CA ASP A 216 20.95 -5.54 11.28
C ASP A 216 22.26 -5.60 10.47
N SER A 217 22.36 -6.54 9.52
CA SER A 217 23.46 -6.59 8.56
C SER A 217 23.22 -5.59 7.42
N PRO A 218 24.11 -4.59 7.23
CA PRO A 218 23.98 -3.63 6.13
C PRO A 218 23.95 -4.31 4.75
N ASN A 219 24.63 -5.45 4.62
CA ASN A 219 24.64 -6.21 3.38
C ASN A 219 23.27 -6.83 3.07
N VAL A 220 22.62 -7.42 4.08
CA VAL A 220 21.30 -8.04 3.93
C VAL A 220 20.24 -6.98 3.65
N ASP A 221 20.26 -5.88 4.38
CA ASP A 221 19.33 -4.76 4.17
C ASP A 221 19.48 -4.14 2.77
N ASN A 222 20.72 -3.90 2.31
CA ASN A 222 20.98 -3.40 0.97
C ASN A 222 20.51 -4.39 -0.12
N ILE A 223 20.77 -5.68 0.04
CA ILE A 223 20.34 -6.72 -0.91
C ILE A 223 18.81 -6.76 -0.97
N LEU A 224 18.13 -6.80 0.17
CA LEU A 224 16.66 -6.83 0.23
C LEU A 224 16.06 -5.56 -0.37
N SER A 225 16.66 -4.39 -0.12
CA SER A 225 16.25 -3.12 -0.71
C SER A 225 16.37 -3.11 -2.24
N ILE A 226 17.50 -3.58 -2.78
CA ILE A 226 17.71 -3.69 -4.24
C ILE A 226 16.71 -4.67 -4.86
N ILE A 227 16.52 -5.84 -4.24
CA ILE A 227 15.54 -6.83 -4.70
C ILE A 227 14.12 -6.25 -4.68
N ASN A 228 13.73 -5.57 -3.60
CA ASN A 228 12.41 -4.97 -3.48
C ASN A 228 12.17 -3.89 -4.54
N LEU A 229 13.17 -3.05 -4.79
CA LEU A 229 13.10 -2.02 -5.82
C LEU A 229 13.02 -2.65 -7.23
N GLY A 230 13.80 -3.69 -7.49
CA GLY A 230 13.77 -4.44 -8.74
C GLY A 230 12.43 -5.12 -9.00
N LEU A 231 11.85 -5.78 -7.98
CA LEU A 231 10.53 -6.41 -8.06
C LEU A 231 9.41 -5.37 -8.23
N CYS A 232 9.49 -4.23 -7.54
CA CYS A 232 8.59 -3.09 -7.76
C CYS A 232 8.63 -2.61 -9.22
N GLY A 233 9.83 -2.42 -9.76
CA GLY A 233 10.01 -1.99 -11.15
C GLY A 233 9.52 -3.02 -12.16
N GLY A 234 9.79 -4.30 -11.92
CA GLY A 234 9.24 -5.41 -12.72
C GLY A 234 7.70 -5.41 -12.70
N TYR A 235 7.11 -5.31 -11.52
CA TYR A 235 5.66 -5.23 -11.35
C TYR A 235 5.05 -4.07 -12.15
N LEU A 236 5.62 -2.87 -11.98
CA LEU A 236 5.19 -1.66 -12.71
C LEU A 236 5.31 -1.86 -14.23
N PHE A 237 6.44 -2.39 -14.70
CA PHE A 237 6.66 -2.61 -16.12
C PHE A 237 5.61 -3.53 -16.75
N PHE A 238 5.24 -4.62 -16.07
CA PHE A 238 4.20 -5.52 -16.56
C PHE A 238 2.80 -4.92 -16.41
N ALA A 239 2.51 -4.22 -15.30
CA ALA A 239 1.18 -3.68 -15.00
C ALA A 239 0.78 -2.46 -15.86
N LEU A 240 1.75 -1.66 -16.31
CA LEU A 240 1.47 -0.45 -17.09
C LEU A 240 0.86 -0.76 -18.47
N LYS A 241 1.20 -1.90 -19.09
CA LYS A 241 0.66 -2.30 -20.40
C LYS A 241 -0.85 -2.59 -20.36
N PRO A 242 -1.38 -3.53 -19.55
CA PRO A 242 -2.81 -3.85 -19.55
C PRO A 242 -3.67 -2.67 -19.06
N VAL A 243 -3.16 -1.84 -18.14
CA VAL A 243 -3.94 -0.75 -17.53
C VAL A 243 -3.93 0.52 -18.39
N PHE A 244 -2.77 0.95 -18.87
CA PHE A 244 -2.59 2.23 -19.56
C PHE A 244 -2.20 2.11 -21.03
N GLY A 245 -2.03 0.90 -21.56
CA GLY A 245 -1.69 0.68 -22.96
C GLY A 245 -0.28 1.17 -23.33
N SER A 246 0.64 1.25 -22.36
CA SER A 246 2.03 1.68 -22.63
C SER A 246 2.84 0.59 -23.35
N HIS A 247 3.64 0.99 -24.35
CA HIS A 247 4.44 0.06 -25.16
C HIS A 247 5.89 0.55 -25.34
N GLY A 248 6.80 -0.39 -25.63
CA GLY A 248 8.20 -0.10 -25.97
C GLY A 248 8.94 0.74 -24.93
N ILE A 249 9.69 1.74 -25.40
CA ILE A 249 10.52 2.63 -24.59
C ILE A 249 9.67 3.45 -23.61
N THR A 250 8.48 3.91 -24.01
CA THR A 250 7.62 4.71 -23.13
C THR A 250 7.20 3.94 -21.87
N ARG A 251 6.99 2.62 -22.00
CA ARG A 251 6.70 1.74 -20.86
C ARG A 251 7.91 1.62 -19.94
N LEU A 252 9.09 1.42 -20.50
CA LEU A 252 10.34 1.30 -19.74
C LEU A 252 10.63 2.58 -18.94
N VAL A 253 10.60 3.73 -19.60
CA VAL A 253 10.84 5.03 -18.97
C VAL A 253 9.83 5.27 -17.87
N LYS A 254 8.53 5.07 -18.13
CA LYS A 254 7.49 5.23 -17.09
C LYS A 254 7.69 4.29 -15.91
N ALA A 255 7.98 3.01 -16.16
CA ALA A 255 8.23 2.06 -15.09
C ALA A 255 9.42 2.49 -14.22
N ALA A 256 10.53 2.90 -14.84
CA ALA A 256 11.71 3.39 -14.13
C ALA A 256 11.40 4.66 -13.32
N THR A 257 10.73 5.65 -13.92
CA THR A 257 10.32 6.87 -13.22
C THR A 257 9.40 6.58 -12.04
N MET A 258 8.40 5.71 -12.20
CA MET A 258 7.48 5.36 -11.12
C MET A 258 8.15 4.52 -10.03
N THR A 259 9.14 3.70 -10.38
CA THR A 259 9.92 2.91 -9.40
C THR A 259 10.76 3.81 -8.52
N LEU A 260 11.50 4.75 -9.14
CA LEU A 260 12.27 5.76 -8.41
C LEU A 260 11.36 6.63 -7.55
N ALA A 261 10.22 7.05 -8.10
CA ALA A 261 9.23 7.82 -7.34
C ALA A 261 8.68 7.05 -6.14
N ALA A 262 8.38 5.76 -6.28
CA ALA A 262 7.94 4.94 -5.16
C ALA A 262 8.98 4.90 -4.03
N GLY A 263 10.27 4.74 -4.36
CA GLY A 263 11.36 4.81 -3.38
C GLY A 263 11.47 6.18 -2.71
N LEU A 264 11.44 7.27 -3.49
CA LEU A 264 11.47 8.63 -2.95
C LEU A 264 10.25 8.95 -2.07
N ILE A 265 9.07 8.42 -2.42
CA ILE A 265 7.86 8.57 -1.61
C ILE A 265 7.98 7.82 -0.29
N VAL A 266 8.64 6.65 -0.24
CA VAL A 266 8.96 5.96 1.02
C VAL A 266 9.84 6.83 1.92
N LEU A 267 10.90 7.42 1.37
CA LEU A 267 11.78 8.31 2.14
C LEU A 267 11.05 9.58 2.62
N GLY A 268 10.31 10.24 1.72
CA GLY A 268 9.52 11.42 2.06
C GLY A 268 8.43 11.11 3.09
N TYR A 269 7.84 9.91 3.04
CA TYR A 269 6.89 9.44 4.02
C TYR A 269 7.52 9.26 5.41
N ARG A 270 8.70 8.65 5.51
CA ARG A 270 9.45 8.52 6.77
C ARG A 270 9.76 9.90 7.37
N PHE A 271 10.17 10.85 6.53
CA PHE A 271 10.41 12.22 6.96
C PHE A 271 9.11 12.93 7.43
N ALA A 272 8.00 12.73 6.71
CA ALA A 272 6.70 13.28 7.11
C ALA A 272 6.23 12.71 8.45
N ILE A 273 6.37 11.41 8.68
CA ILE A 273 6.06 10.77 9.97
C ILE A 273 6.94 11.37 11.08
N PHE A 274 8.22 11.58 10.84
CA PHE A 274 9.11 12.25 11.80
C PHE A 274 8.57 13.62 12.20
N LEU A 275 8.26 14.49 11.23
CA LEU A 275 7.76 15.84 11.51
C LEU A 275 6.41 15.82 12.24
N ILE A 276 5.47 15.00 11.77
CA ILE A 276 4.15 14.87 12.41
C ILE A 276 4.34 14.39 13.86
N THR A 277 5.16 13.37 14.07
CA THR A 277 5.40 12.79 15.40
C THR A 277 6.12 13.79 16.31
N LEU A 278 7.09 14.55 15.80
CA LEU A 278 7.83 15.56 16.55
C LEU A 278 6.90 16.60 17.20
N TYR A 279 5.85 17.01 16.49
CA TYR A 279 4.91 18.04 16.96
C TYR A 279 3.66 17.51 17.64
N THR A 280 3.35 16.22 17.49
CA THR A 280 2.17 15.58 18.10
C THR A 280 2.50 14.77 19.37
N ALA A 281 3.75 14.35 19.53
CA ALA A 281 4.30 13.81 20.78
C ALA A 281 4.65 14.93 21.77
#